data_AF-A0A286ERV1-F1
#
_entry.id   AF-A0A286ERV1-F1
#
_cell.length_a   1.000
_cell.length_b   1.000
_cell.length_c   1.000
_cell.angle_alpha   90.00
_cell.angle_beta   90.00
_cell.angle_gamma   90.00
#
_symmetry.space_group_name_H-M   'P 1'
#
loop_
_entity.id
_entity.type
_entity.pdbx_description
1 polymer ?
#
loop_
_entity_poly.entity_id
_entity_poly.type
_entity_poly.pdbx_seq_one_letter_code
_entity_poly.pdbx_strand_id
1 'polypeptide(L)'
;MNAPAALIGAVCGAVLSPYLARLSVSAADRSDGRWWRPAPVNAGRVLATTAIAVTLSVLAAAGAGLSAALPALLFLAAVQTPLVVIDYETKRLPDRLVGAAGAGGLLLLGLAAATQRDWSSLLRTLGAGLLVFAIFFAVVMVSPKSFGFGDVKLLGVLAGMLGWFGWLEVYYGVFAGFVLGSIVGVGQLVTRRGTMKSLIPFGPSLIFGAFVVTGLHRLL
;
A
#
# COMPACT_ATOMS: atom_id res chain seq x y z
N MET A 1 -12.35 -9.19 16.73
CA MET A 1 -11.10 -8.41 16.61
C MET A 1 -10.15 -8.79 17.72
N ASN A 2 -8.88 -9.07 17.41
CA ASN A 2 -7.86 -9.32 18.44
C ASN A 2 -7.39 -7.96 18.99
N ALA A 3 -8.03 -7.51 20.08
CA ALA A 3 -7.69 -6.25 20.77
C ALA A 3 -6.17 -5.99 20.95
N PRO A 4 -5.34 -6.97 21.35
CA PRO A 4 -3.90 -6.74 21.50
C PRO A 4 -3.18 -6.46 20.17
N ALA A 5 -3.54 -7.14 19.09
CA ALA A 5 -2.91 -6.90 17.78
C ALA A 5 -3.25 -5.50 17.25
N ALA A 6 -4.52 -5.10 17.37
CA ALA A 6 -4.95 -3.76 16.95
C ALA A 6 -4.24 -2.65 17.74
N LEU A 7 -4.02 -2.84 19.05
CA LEU A 7 -3.25 -1.91 19.87
C LEU A 7 -1.79 -1.81 19.42
N ILE A 8 -1.14 -2.96 19.16
CA ILE A 8 0.23 -2.98 18.61
C ILE A 8 0.29 -2.22 17.28
N GLY A 9 -0.66 -2.48 16.37
CA GLY A 9 -0.75 -1.76 15.10
C GLY A 9 -0.89 -0.26 15.28
N ALA A 10 -1.80 0.19 16.15
CA ALA A 10 -2.02 1.60 16.43
C ALA A 10 -0.76 2.27 17.02
N VAL A 11 -0.11 1.63 18.00
CA VAL A 11 1.12 2.14 18.63
C VAL A 11 2.26 2.20 17.61
N CYS A 12 2.49 1.14 16.82
CA CYS A 12 3.52 1.13 15.78
C CYS A 12 3.29 2.25 14.76
N GLY A 13 2.05 2.40 14.27
CA GLY A 13 1.69 3.46 13.33
C GLY A 13 1.94 4.86 13.90
N ALA A 14 1.53 5.10 15.15
CA ALA A 14 1.71 6.40 15.82
C ALA A 14 3.18 6.72 16.13
N VAL A 15 3.97 5.72 16.55
CA VAL A 15 5.40 5.91 16.89
C VAL A 15 6.23 6.16 15.64
N LEU A 16 5.93 5.48 14.52
CA LEU A 16 6.66 5.64 13.28
C LEU A 16 6.23 6.89 12.48
N SER A 17 5.04 7.43 12.73
CA SER A 17 4.47 8.50 11.90
C SER A 17 5.32 9.77 11.74
N PRO A 18 6.10 10.26 12.74
CA PRO A 18 6.95 11.43 12.55
C PRO A 18 8.11 11.15 11.59
N TYR A 19 8.63 9.92 11.60
CA TYR A 19 9.65 9.48 10.65
C TYR A 19 9.06 9.31 9.24
N LEU A 20 7.87 8.70 9.14
CA LEU A 20 7.17 8.54 7.87
C LEU A 20 6.77 9.87 7.24
N ALA A 21 6.42 10.88 8.05
CA ALA A 21 6.20 12.25 7.58
C ALA A 21 7.44 12.83 6.91
N ARG A 22 8.61 12.68 7.54
CA ARG A 22 9.88 13.15 6.98
C ARG A 22 10.22 12.39 5.70
N LEU A 23 10.03 11.07 5.71
CA LEU A 23 10.22 10.21 4.55
C LEU A 23 9.34 10.63 3.37
N SER A 24 8.09 11.08 3.61
CA SER A 24 7.20 11.55 2.55
C SER A 24 7.68 12.80 1.82
N VAL A 25 8.56 13.61 2.43
CA VAL A 25 9.17 14.78 1.79
C VAL A 25 10.50 14.42 1.13
N SER A 26 11.22 13.47 1.73
CA SER A 26 12.60 13.16 1.35
C SER A 26 12.75 11.97 0.42
N ALA A 27 11.67 11.22 0.17
CA ALA A 27 11.71 10.01 -0.62
C ALA A 27 12.19 10.33 -2.04
N ALA A 28 13.35 9.79 -2.39
CA ALA A 28 13.95 10.06 -3.67
C ALA A 28 13.22 9.36 -4.81
N ASP A 29 12.83 10.16 -5.79
CA ASP A 29 12.42 9.69 -7.11
C ASP A 29 13.67 9.23 -7.91
N ARG A 30 13.44 8.63 -9.07
CA ARG A 30 14.46 8.09 -9.99
C ARG A 30 15.59 9.07 -10.32
N SER A 31 15.32 10.37 -10.24
CA SER A 31 16.24 11.46 -10.56
C SER A 31 17.15 11.89 -9.41
N ASP A 32 16.91 11.46 -8.16
CA ASP A 32 17.71 11.90 -7.01
C ASP A 32 18.54 10.74 -6.42
N GLY A 33 19.87 10.89 -6.40
CA GLY A 33 20.80 9.83 -6.00
C GLY A 33 20.79 9.52 -4.49
N ARG A 34 20.35 10.46 -3.65
CA ARG A 34 20.36 10.32 -2.19
C ARG A 34 19.09 9.63 -1.71
N TRP A 35 19.20 8.61 -0.86
CA TRP A 35 18.04 7.86 -0.34
C TRP A 35 17.21 8.63 0.71
N TRP A 36 17.85 9.59 1.39
CA TRP A 36 17.24 10.35 2.46
C TRP A 36 17.82 11.76 2.51
N ARG A 37 16.95 12.74 2.80
CA ARG A 37 17.30 14.13 3.08
C ARG A 37 16.50 14.60 4.30
N PRO A 38 17.12 15.19 5.32
CA PRO A 38 16.36 15.80 6.39
C PRO A 38 15.59 17.00 5.85
N ALA A 39 14.26 16.96 5.95
CA ALA A 39 13.39 18.07 5.58
C ALA A 39 12.45 18.40 6.75
N PRO A 40 12.21 19.69 7.02
CA PRO A 40 11.21 20.09 8.00
C PRO A 40 9.82 19.66 7.53
N VAL A 41 8.99 19.21 8.47
CA VAL A 41 7.60 18.81 8.22
C VAL A 41 6.67 19.68 9.05
N ASN A 42 5.60 20.17 8.44
CA ASN A 42 4.58 20.94 9.15
C ASN A 42 3.65 20.04 9.97
N ALA A 43 2.97 20.61 10.97
CA ALA A 43 2.07 19.86 11.85
C ALA A 43 0.93 19.17 11.08
N GLY A 44 0.39 19.82 10.05
CA GLY A 44 -0.66 19.25 9.20
C GLY A 44 -0.24 17.95 8.50
N ARG A 45 0.96 17.91 7.93
CA ARG A 45 1.51 16.69 7.31
C ARG A 45 1.72 15.58 8.34
N VAL A 46 2.25 15.92 9.53
CA VAL A 46 2.44 14.94 10.62
C VAL A 46 1.10 14.36 11.06
N LEU A 47 0.05 15.18 11.20
CA LEU A 47 -1.28 14.69 11.55
C LEU A 47 -1.84 13.77 10.46
N ALA A 48 -1.74 14.17 9.19
CA ALA A 48 -2.19 13.36 8.06
C ALA A 48 -1.45 12.02 7.98
N THR A 49 -0.11 12.03 8.08
CA THR A 49 0.70 10.80 8.05
C THR A 49 0.42 9.91 9.26
N THR A 50 0.14 10.48 10.43
CA THR A 50 -0.24 9.73 11.63
C THR A 50 -1.58 9.04 11.43
N ALA A 51 -2.59 9.76 10.93
CA ALA A 51 -3.90 9.18 10.66
C ALA A 51 -3.79 8.01 9.65
N ILE A 52 -3.03 8.20 8.56
CA ILE A 52 -2.80 7.16 7.55
C ILE A 52 -2.04 5.98 8.17
N ALA A 53 -0.91 6.22 8.84
CA ALA A 53 -0.08 5.17 9.44
C ALA A 53 -0.87 4.32 10.43
N VAL A 54 -1.59 4.97 11.36
CA VAL A 54 -2.42 4.28 12.35
C VAL A 54 -3.50 3.47 11.67
N THR A 55 -4.20 4.04 10.69
CA THR A 55 -5.28 3.34 9.97
C THR A 55 -4.75 2.09 9.26
N LEU A 56 -3.68 2.22 8.48
CA LEU A 56 -3.10 1.09 7.75
C LEU A 56 -2.53 0.04 8.71
N SER A 57 -1.82 0.44 9.77
CA SER A 57 -1.27 -0.50 10.75
C SER A 57 -2.33 -1.23 11.57
N VAL A 58 -3.45 -0.58 11.91
CA VAL A 58 -4.59 -1.22 12.58
C VAL A 58 -5.25 -2.24 11.66
N LEU A 59 -5.48 -1.91 10.39
CA LEU A 59 -6.07 -2.83 9.40
C LEU A 59 -5.15 -4.04 9.14
N ALA A 60 -3.85 -3.79 8.98
CA ALA A 60 -2.84 -4.85 8.90
C ALA A 60 -2.91 -5.79 10.11
N ALA A 61 -2.92 -5.23 11.32
CA ALA A 61 -2.95 -6.02 12.54
C ALA A 61 -4.27 -6.75 12.76
N ALA A 62 -5.40 -6.19 12.30
CA ALA A 62 -6.69 -6.84 12.33
C ALA A 62 -6.73 -8.10 11.44
N GLY A 63 -6.16 -8.01 10.24
CA GLY A 63 -6.02 -9.15 9.33
C GLY A 63 -5.06 -10.22 9.87
N ALA A 64 -3.82 -9.81 10.19
CA ALA A 64 -2.76 -10.72 10.62
C ALA A 64 -3.04 -11.38 11.98
N GLY A 65 -3.64 -10.65 12.92
CA GLY A 65 -3.63 -11.01 14.34
C GLY A 65 -2.19 -11.11 14.90
N LEU A 66 -2.01 -11.87 15.98
CA LEU A 66 -0.69 -12.15 16.57
C LEU A 66 -0.01 -13.32 15.84
N SER A 67 0.17 -13.18 14.53
CA SER A 67 0.80 -14.20 13.67
C SER A 67 2.19 -13.76 13.22
N ALA A 68 2.96 -14.69 12.64
CA ALA A 68 4.28 -14.38 12.09
C ALA A 68 4.22 -13.44 10.87
N ALA A 69 3.04 -13.26 10.26
CA ALA A 69 2.82 -12.32 9.17
C ALA A 69 2.63 -10.86 9.65
N LEU A 70 2.39 -10.65 10.96
CA LEU A 70 2.16 -9.30 11.51
C LEU A 70 3.31 -8.33 11.23
N PRO A 71 4.61 -8.68 11.44
CA PRO A 71 5.71 -7.78 11.12
C PRO A 71 5.75 -7.38 9.64
N ALA A 72 5.43 -8.32 8.73
CA ALA A 72 5.40 -8.04 7.30
C ALA A 72 4.31 -7.02 6.94
N LEU A 73 3.11 -7.17 7.51
CA LEU A 73 1.99 -6.27 7.23
C LEU A 73 2.17 -4.90 7.88
N LEU A 74 2.77 -4.83 9.08
CA LEU A 74 3.14 -3.54 9.69
C LEU A 74 4.24 -2.82 8.90
N PHE A 75 5.22 -3.57 8.39
CA PHE A 75 6.24 -3.01 7.49
C PHE A 75 5.61 -2.46 6.21
N LEU A 76 4.73 -3.23 5.56
CA LEU A 76 4.01 -2.78 4.37
C LEU A 76 3.15 -1.54 4.65
N ALA A 77 2.44 -1.51 5.79
CA ALA A 77 1.68 -0.32 6.23
C ALA A 77 2.59 0.91 6.37
N ALA A 78 3.76 0.74 6.99
CA ALA A 78 4.71 1.81 7.21
C ALA A 78 5.30 2.35 5.88
N VAL A 79 5.68 1.48 4.95
CA VAL A 79 6.25 1.89 3.65
C VAL A 79 5.19 2.49 2.72
N GLN A 80 3.94 2.02 2.80
CA GLN A 80 2.85 2.55 1.98
C GLN A 80 2.29 3.89 2.49
N THR A 81 2.39 4.19 3.78
CA THR A 81 2.00 5.48 4.34
C THR A 81 2.61 6.70 3.61
N PRO A 82 3.95 6.80 3.44
CA PRO A 82 4.53 7.90 2.69
C PRO A 82 4.16 7.84 1.20
N LEU A 83 3.95 6.66 0.61
CA LEU A 83 3.47 6.54 -0.78
C LEU A 83 2.09 7.19 -0.96
N VAL A 84 1.16 7.02 0.00
CA VAL A 84 -0.15 7.68 -0.02
C VAL A 84 0.00 9.20 -0.08
N VAL A 85 0.87 9.77 0.78
CA VAL A 85 1.09 11.21 0.86
C VAL A 85 1.77 11.74 -0.39
N ILE A 86 2.82 11.07 -0.86
CA ILE A 86 3.58 11.48 -2.05
C ILE A 86 2.71 11.42 -3.30
N ASP A 87 1.91 10.35 -3.46
CA ASP A 87 1.04 10.23 -4.63
C ASP A 87 -0.06 11.29 -4.62
N TYR A 88 -0.66 11.56 -3.45
CA TYR A 88 -1.65 12.63 -3.33
C TYR A 88 -1.10 14.02 -3.72
N GLU A 89 0.15 14.32 -3.35
CA GLU A 89 0.78 15.63 -3.60
C GLU A 89 1.39 15.76 -4.99
N THR A 90 2.03 14.70 -5.48
CA THR A 90 2.90 14.75 -6.66
C THR A 90 2.42 13.86 -7.80
N LYS A 91 1.41 13.02 -7.58
CA LYS A 91 0.87 12.04 -8.55
C LYS A 91 1.96 11.11 -9.09
N ARG A 92 2.89 10.75 -8.21
CA ARG A 92 4.06 9.92 -8.49
C ARG A 92 4.24 8.91 -7.37
N LEU A 93 4.67 7.72 -7.73
CA LEU A 93 5.05 6.67 -6.79
C LEU A 93 6.55 6.39 -6.95
N PRO A 94 7.39 6.78 -5.98
CA PRO A 94 8.82 6.54 -6.04
C PRO A 94 9.16 5.05 -6.14
N ASP A 95 9.87 4.68 -7.21
CA ASP A 95 10.23 3.30 -7.49
C ASP A 95 11.00 2.62 -6.35
N ARG A 96 11.81 3.40 -5.60
CA ARG A 96 12.58 2.90 -4.45
C ARG A 96 11.67 2.44 -3.31
N LEU A 97 10.60 3.18 -3.02
CA LEU A 97 9.65 2.83 -1.97
C LEU A 97 8.77 1.65 -2.38
N VAL A 98 8.31 1.62 -3.64
CA VAL A 98 7.54 0.48 -4.15
C VAL A 98 8.40 -0.79 -4.18
N GLY A 99 9.66 -0.67 -4.61
CA GLY A 99 10.63 -1.76 -4.59
C GLY A 99 10.96 -2.23 -3.16
N ALA A 100 11.14 -1.31 -2.22
CA ALA A 100 11.34 -1.64 -0.81
C ALA A 100 10.13 -2.35 -0.19
N ALA A 101 8.91 -1.91 -0.54
CA ALA A 101 7.68 -2.57 -0.12
C ALA A 101 7.62 -4.01 -0.66
N GLY A 102 7.88 -4.21 -1.96
CA GLY A 102 7.89 -5.53 -2.57
C GLY A 102 8.95 -6.46 -1.99
N ALA A 103 10.21 -6.02 -1.97
CA ALA A 103 11.33 -6.84 -1.50
C ALA A 103 11.27 -7.11 0.02
N GLY A 104 11.02 -6.07 0.82
CA GLY A 104 10.90 -6.21 2.28
C GLY A 104 9.66 -6.99 2.69
N GLY A 105 8.53 -6.77 2.01
CA GLY A 105 7.30 -7.53 2.22
C GLY A 105 7.49 -9.01 1.91
N LEU A 106 8.07 -9.35 0.76
CA LEU A 106 8.36 -10.74 0.38
C LEU A 106 9.35 -11.40 1.34
N LEU A 107 10.40 -10.70 1.77
CA LEU A 107 11.35 -11.22 2.73
C LEU A 107 10.67 -11.56 4.06
N LEU A 108 9.89 -10.63 4.61
CA LEU A 108 9.21 -10.82 5.89
C LEU A 108 8.10 -11.87 5.82
N LEU A 109 7.34 -11.94 4.73
CA LEU A 109 6.37 -13.00 4.49
C LEU A 109 7.04 -14.36 4.25
N GLY A 110 8.21 -14.39 3.62
CA GLY A 110 9.02 -15.60 3.48
C GLY A 110 9.50 -16.13 4.84
N LEU A 111 9.93 -15.24 5.74
CA LEU A 111 10.25 -15.60 7.13
C LEU A 111 9.00 -16.09 7.89
N ALA A 112 7.85 -15.45 7.69
CA ALA A 112 6.58 -15.92 8.25
C ALA A 112 6.22 -17.33 7.75
N ALA A 113 6.37 -17.58 6.45
CA ALA A 113 6.12 -18.89 5.85
C ALA A 113 7.06 -19.95 6.40
N ALA A 114 8.35 -19.63 6.58
CA ALA A 114 9.33 -20.52 7.17
C ALA A 114 8.99 -20.90 8.63
N THR A 115 8.56 -19.92 9.44
CA THR A 115 8.20 -20.15 10.84
C THR A 115 6.90 -20.94 11.00
N GLN A 116 5.91 -20.70 10.14
CA GLN A 116 4.60 -21.38 10.18
C GLN A 116 4.55 -22.66 9.33
N ARG A 117 5.59 -22.93 8.54
CA ARG A 117 5.66 -23.96 7.49
C ARG A 117 4.56 -23.83 6.43
N ASP A 118 4.10 -22.60 6.19
CA ASP A 118 3.04 -22.31 5.22
C ASP A 118 3.61 -21.76 3.91
N TRP A 119 4.23 -22.66 3.14
CA TRP A 119 4.75 -22.34 1.81
C TRP A 119 3.64 -22.09 0.78
N SER A 120 2.43 -22.58 1.05
CA SER A 120 1.28 -22.40 0.16
C SER A 120 0.86 -20.93 0.09
N SER A 121 0.86 -20.23 1.23
CA SER A 121 0.62 -18.79 1.30
C SER A 121 1.71 -17.99 0.61
N LEU A 122 2.98 -18.39 0.73
CA LEU A 122 4.07 -17.73 0.03
C LEU A 122 3.97 -17.88 -1.50
N LEU A 123 3.63 -19.09 -1.98
CA LEU A 123 3.42 -19.32 -3.42
C LEU A 123 2.24 -18.51 -3.96
N ARG A 124 1.15 -18.40 -3.18
CA ARG A 124 0.01 -17.53 -3.53
C ARG A 124 0.39 -16.06 -3.53
N THR A 125 1.17 -15.58 -2.57
CA THR A 125 1.74 -14.23 -2.56
C THR A 125 2.55 -13.95 -3.83
N LEU A 126 3.47 -14.84 -4.20
CA LEU A 126 4.26 -14.68 -5.43
C LEU A 126 3.38 -14.73 -6.68
N GLY A 127 2.50 -15.73 -6.77
CA GLY A 127 1.60 -15.93 -7.90
C GLY A 127 0.65 -14.77 -8.12
N ALA A 128 0.00 -14.29 -7.05
CA ALA A 128 -0.93 -13.16 -7.11
C ALA A 128 -0.20 -11.87 -7.49
N GLY A 129 0.95 -11.60 -6.87
CA GLY A 129 1.74 -10.40 -7.19
C GLY A 129 2.21 -10.38 -8.64
N LEU A 130 2.75 -11.50 -9.14
CA LEU A 130 3.19 -11.65 -10.52
C LEU A 130 2.02 -11.56 -11.51
N LEU A 131 0.90 -12.25 -11.23
CA LEU A 131 -0.26 -12.28 -12.10
C LEU A 131 -0.86 -10.89 -12.27
N VAL A 132 -1.15 -10.20 -11.15
CA VAL A 132 -1.75 -8.86 -11.20
C VAL A 132 -0.78 -7.86 -11.85
N PHE A 133 0.51 -7.91 -11.50
CA PHE A 133 1.52 -7.08 -12.17
C PHE A 133 1.51 -7.31 -13.69
N ALA A 134 1.54 -8.57 -14.14
CA ALA A 134 1.58 -8.92 -15.56
C ALA A 134 0.32 -8.44 -16.31
N ILE A 135 -0.86 -8.60 -15.72
CA ILE A 135 -2.13 -8.13 -16.29
C ILE A 135 -2.09 -6.61 -16.49
N PHE A 136 -1.79 -5.84 -15.45
CA PHE A 136 -1.80 -4.38 -15.53
C PHE A 136 -0.62 -3.83 -16.36
N PHE A 137 0.50 -4.55 -16.39
CA PHE A 137 1.61 -4.24 -17.28
C PHE A 137 1.21 -4.40 -18.76
N ALA A 138 0.53 -5.50 -19.10
CA ALA A 138 0.00 -5.70 -20.45
C ALA A 138 -1.02 -4.62 -20.84
N VAL A 139 -1.88 -4.19 -19.90
CA VAL A 139 -2.80 -3.06 -20.11
C VAL A 139 -2.04 -1.77 -20.43
N VAL A 140 -0.98 -1.45 -19.69
CA VAL A 140 -0.16 -0.25 -19.96
C VAL A 140 0.59 -0.36 -21.29
N MET A 141 1.03 -1.56 -21.70
CA MET A 141 1.64 -1.76 -23.01
C MET A 141 0.68 -1.49 -24.16
N VAL A 142 -0.57 -1.95 -24.04
CA VAL A 142 -1.61 -1.73 -25.07
C VAL A 142 -2.15 -0.31 -25.03
N SER A 143 -2.28 0.28 -23.83
CA SER A 143 -2.81 1.62 -23.63
C SER A 143 -1.96 2.43 -22.62
N PRO A 144 -0.83 3.00 -23.08
CA PRO A 144 0.14 3.70 -22.20
C PRO A 144 -0.42 4.92 -21.47
N LYS A 145 -1.55 5.47 -21.95
CA LYS A 145 -2.21 6.63 -21.35
C LYS A 145 -3.22 6.26 -20.27
N SER A 146 -3.53 4.97 -20.10
CA SER A 146 -4.59 4.52 -19.19
C SER A 146 -4.14 4.42 -17.74
N PHE A 147 -2.88 4.07 -17.49
CA PHE A 147 -2.39 3.79 -16.14
C PHE A 147 -0.96 4.29 -15.93
N GLY A 148 -0.68 4.82 -14.74
CA GLY A 148 0.68 5.13 -14.32
C GLY A 148 1.48 3.86 -14.09
N PHE A 149 2.71 3.79 -14.61
CA PHE A 149 3.57 2.62 -14.40
C PHE A 149 3.90 2.37 -12.91
N GLY A 150 3.89 3.42 -12.09
CA GLY A 150 4.02 3.31 -10.64
C GLY A 150 2.87 2.50 -10.01
N ASP A 151 1.63 2.75 -10.46
CA ASP A 151 0.44 2.06 -9.94
C ASP A 151 0.46 0.58 -10.31
N VAL A 152 0.96 0.22 -11.50
CA VAL A 152 1.13 -1.18 -11.92
C VAL A 152 2.04 -1.95 -10.96
N LYS A 153 3.18 -1.35 -10.59
CA LYS A 153 4.11 -1.97 -9.62
C LYS A 153 3.48 -2.08 -8.24
N LEU A 154 2.79 -1.02 -7.80
CA LEU A 154 2.09 -1.00 -6.53
C LEU A 154 1.00 -2.09 -6.48
N LEU A 155 0.22 -2.26 -7.54
CA LEU A 155 -0.77 -3.33 -7.68
C LEU A 155 -0.14 -4.72 -7.54
N GLY A 156 1.04 -4.95 -8.11
CA GLY A 156 1.78 -6.20 -7.91
C GLY A 156 2.15 -6.43 -6.44
N VAL A 157 2.64 -5.40 -5.74
CA VAL A 157 2.98 -5.49 -4.31
C VAL A 157 1.73 -5.74 -3.45
N LEU A 158 0.64 -5.01 -3.71
CA LEU A 158 -0.63 -5.16 -2.99
C LEU A 158 -1.28 -6.52 -3.25
N ALA A 159 -1.27 -7.00 -4.49
CA ALA A 159 -1.79 -8.32 -4.82
C ALA A 159 -0.96 -9.44 -4.15
N GLY A 160 0.36 -9.29 -4.05
CA GLY A 160 1.17 -10.25 -3.30
C GLY A 160 0.83 -10.25 -1.80
N MET A 161 0.65 -9.07 -1.22
CA MET A 161 0.20 -8.93 0.17
C MET A 161 -1.17 -9.60 0.40
N LEU A 162 -2.14 -9.34 -0.47
CA LEU A 162 -3.48 -9.94 -0.39
C LEU A 162 -3.47 -11.45 -0.65
N GLY A 163 -2.62 -11.89 -1.59
CA GLY A 163 -2.46 -13.30 -1.94
C GLY A 163 -1.96 -14.17 -0.79
N TRP A 164 -1.35 -13.55 0.23
CA TRP A 164 -1.02 -14.24 1.49
C TRP A 164 -2.27 -14.86 2.15
N PHE A 165 -3.38 -14.12 2.10
CA PHE A 165 -4.66 -14.55 2.66
C PHE A 165 -5.43 -15.44 1.69
N GLY A 166 -5.46 -15.07 0.41
CA GLY A 166 -6.08 -15.88 -0.63
C GLY A 166 -6.43 -15.10 -1.90
N TRP A 167 -7.04 -15.81 -2.85
CA TRP A 167 -7.39 -15.25 -4.16
C TRP A 167 -8.63 -14.35 -4.13
N LEU A 168 -9.57 -14.62 -3.22
CA LEU A 168 -10.74 -13.77 -3.05
C LEU A 168 -10.35 -12.40 -2.51
N GLU A 169 -9.37 -12.35 -1.62
CA GLU A 169 -8.82 -11.12 -1.05
C GLU A 169 -8.10 -10.30 -2.12
N VAL A 170 -7.39 -10.97 -3.03
CA VAL A 170 -6.79 -10.32 -4.21
C VAL A 170 -7.89 -9.69 -5.06
N TYR A 171 -8.93 -10.45 -5.40
CA TYR A 171 -10.05 -9.95 -6.20
C TYR A 171 -10.75 -8.77 -5.53
N TYR A 172 -11.19 -8.93 -4.28
CA TYR A 172 -11.89 -7.89 -3.54
C TYR A 172 -11.00 -6.68 -3.27
N GLY A 173 -9.72 -6.87 -2.97
CA GLY A 173 -8.80 -5.77 -2.68
C GLY A 173 -8.49 -4.92 -3.91
N VAL A 174 -8.22 -5.57 -5.04
CA VAL A 174 -8.06 -4.88 -6.33
C VAL A 174 -9.36 -4.17 -6.70
N PHE A 175 -10.49 -4.86 -6.63
CA PHE A 175 -11.81 -4.28 -6.92
C PHE A 175 -12.15 -3.10 -6.02
N ALA A 176 -11.95 -3.21 -4.71
CA ALA A 176 -12.17 -2.13 -3.75
C ALA A 176 -11.28 -0.92 -4.05
N GLY A 177 -10.03 -1.14 -4.43
CA GLY A 177 -9.14 -0.07 -4.89
C GLY A 177 -9.68 0.68 -6.10
N PHE A 178 -10.21 -0.03 -7.10
CA PHE A 178 -10.86 0.57 -8.27
C PHE A 178 -12.14 1.31 -7.93
N VAL A 179 -12.99 0.75 -7.07
CA VAL A 179 -14.23 1.40 -6.63
C VAL A 179 -13.91 2.70 -5.88
N LEU A 180 -12.99 2.66 -4.92
CA LEU A 180 -12.55 3.86 -4.19
C LEU A 180 -11.96 4.90 -5.13
N GLY A 181 -11.09 4.48 -6.05
CA GLY A 181 -10.48 5.37 -7.04
C GLY A 181 -11.50 6.01 -7.97
N SER A 182 -12.52 5.26 -8.36
CA SER A 182 -13.64 5.75 -9.17
C SER A 182 -14.48 6.77 -8.42
N ILE A 183 -14.81 6.51 -7.15
CA ILE A 183 -15.56 7.45 -6.29
C ILE A 183 -14.77 8.76 -6.13
N VAL A 184 -13.48 8.69 -5.84
CA VAL A 184 -12.61 9.86 -5.70
C VAL A 184 -12.51 10.62 -7.03
N GLY A 185 -12.34 9.92 -8.15
CA GLY A 185 -12.27 10.52 -9.48
C GLY A 185 -13.56 11.24 -9.89
N VAL A 186 -14.71 10.59 -9.69
CA VAL A 186 -16.03 11.20 -9.94
C VAL A 186 -16.26 12.40 -9.02
N GLY A 187 -15.89 12.29 -7.73
CA GLY A 187 -15.98 13.38 -6.77
C GLY A 187 -15.16 14.61 -7.20
N GLN A 188 -13.95 14.41 -7.73
CA GLN A 188 -13.14 15.52 -8.27
C GLN A 188 -13.76 16.17 -9.50
N LEU A 189 -14.41 15.39 -10.37
CA LEU A 189 -15.11 15.91 -11.55
C LEU A 189 -16.35 16.72 -11.14
N VAL A 190 -17.17 16.20 -10.22
CA VAL A 190 -18.39 16.86 -9.73
C VAL A 190 -18.05 18.15 -8.98
N THR A 191 -17.01 18.14 -8.16
CA THR A 191 -16.55 19.34 -7.43
C THR A 191 -15.77 20.32 -8.31
N ARG A 192 -15.62 20.04 -9.61
CA ARG A 192 -14.85 20.83 -10.59
C ARG A 192 -13.39 21.07 -10.18
N ARG A 193 -12.85 20.19 -9.34
CA ARG A 193 -11.44 20.21 -8.91
C ARG A 193 -10.53 19.43 -9.87
N GLY A 194 -11.10 18.72 -10.85
CA GLY A 194 -10.40 18.00 -11.91
C GLY A 194 -11.11 18.10 -13.26
N THR A 195 -10.42 17.66 -14.32
CA THR A 195 -10.97 17.56 -15.68
C THR A 195 -10.87 16.11 -16.16
N MET A 196 -11.55 15.73 -17.24
CA MET A 196 -11.41 14.38 -17.84
C MET A 196 -9.97 14.04 -18.28
N LYS A 197 -9.07 15.04 -18.33
CA LYS A 197 -7.65 14.88 -18.66
C LYS A 197 -6.73 14.98 -17.43
N SER A 198 -7.25 15.28 -16.25
CA SER A 198 -6.41 15.41 -15.05
C SER A 198 -5.96 14.03 -14.57
N LEU A 199 -4.65 13.88 -14.36
CA LEU A 199 -4.07 12.73 -13.66
C LEU A 199 -4.68 12.68 -12.25
N ILE A 200 -5.39 11.59 -11.92
CA ILE A 200 -5.97 11.35 -10.61
C ILE A 200 -4.98 10.46 -9.83
N PRO A 201 -4.58 10.82 -8.59
CA PRO A 201 -3.72 9.97 -7.77
C PRO A 201 -4.48 8.70 -7.39
N PHE A 202 -4.11 7.57 -8.01
CA PHE A 202 -4.80 6.29 -7.84
C PHE A 202 -4.20 5.47 -6.69
N GLY A 203 -2.94 5.72 -6.34
CA GLY A 203 -2.18 5.01 -5.31
C GLY A 203 -2.88 4.95 -3.95
N PRO A 204 -3.36 6.08 -3.38
CA PRO A 204 -4.10 6.09 -2.12
C PRO A 204 -5.30 5.14 -2.13
N SER A 205 -6.10 5.19 -3.18
CA SER A 205 -7.32 4.39 -3.29
C SER A 205 -7.00 2.89 -3.36
N LEU A 206 -5.96 2.52 -4.11
CA LEU A 206 -5.46 1.15 -4.18
C LEU A 206 -4.98 0.64 -2.81
N ILE A 207 -4.17 1.44 -2.12
CA ILE A 207 -3.63 1.12 -0.80
C ILE A 207 -4.76 0.93 0.21
N PHE A 208 -5.68 1.89 0.31
CA PHE A 208 -6.80 1.79 1.24
C PHE A 208 -7.71 0.60 0.91
N GLY A 209 -8.01 0.36 -0.37
CA GLY A 209 -8.82 -0.79 -0.78
C GLY A 209 -8.21 -2.12 -0.35
N ALA A 210 -6.91 -2.32 -0.59
CA ALA A 210 -6.19 -3.51 -0.17
C ALA A 210 -6.15 -3.68 1.36
N PHE A 211 -5.90 -2.61 2.11
CA PHE A 211 -5.84 -2.67 3.57
C PHE A 211 -7.21 -2.91 4.21
N VAL A 212 -8.28 -2.31 3.66
CA VAL A 212 -9.65 -2.56 4.13
C VAL A 212 -9.99 -4.04 3.97
N VAL A 213 -9.73 -4.62 2.79
CA VAL A 213 -9.97 -6.06 2.55
C VAL A 213 -9.10 -6.93 3.44
N THR A 214 -7.84 -6.55 3.65
CA THR A 214 -6.95 -7.26 4.60
C THR A 214 -7.52 -7.28 6.02
N GLY A 215 -8.00 -6.13 6.51
CA GLY A 215 -8.57 -6.04 7.86
C GLY A 215 -9.90 -6.79 8.00
N LEU A 216 -10.67 -6.91 6.91
CA LEU A 216 -11.96 -7.59 6.86
C LEU A 216 -11.87 -9.06 6.46
N HIS A 217 -10.71 -9.56 6.04
CA HIS A 217 -10.55 -10.92 5.52
C HIS A 217 -11.13 -12.01 6.45
N ARG A 218 -11.04 -11.83 7.77
CA ARG A 218 -11.62 -12.79 8.73
C ARG A 218 -13.16 -12.85 8.75
N LEU A 219 -13.82 -11.95 8.04
CA LEU A 219 -15.27 -11.84 7.89
C LEU A 219 -15.75 -12.26 6.49
N LEU A 220 -14.82 -12.51 5.55
CA LEU A 220 -15.07 -12.95 4.17
C LEU A 220 -14.91 -14.46 4.06
#